data_AF-A0A2X4UH02-F1
#
_entry.id   AF-A0A2X4UH02-F1
#
_cell.length_a   1.000
_cell.length_b   1.000
_cell.length_c   1.000
_cell.angle_alpha   90.00
_cell.angle_beta   90.00
_cell.angle_gamma   90.00
#
_symmetry.space_group_name_H-M   'P 1'
#
loop_
_entity.id
_entity.type
_entity.pdbx_description
1 polymer ?
#
loop_
_entity_poly.entity_id
_entity_poly.type
_entity_poly.pdbx_seq_one_letter_code
_entity_poly.pdbx_strand_id
1 'polypeptide(L)'
;MTVIKNPILPGFNPDPSIIYANHAYYIVTSTFEWFPGICLYKSFDLKNWKLISYPLSRVSQLDMKGNPDSGGIYAPCLSVDKGQFYLVYTDVKNLTGRFWDANNFIVTTSDIEGEWSEPTYLNSRGIDPSLFHKSDGTKWLVSMEMSYRDGGKPGFPIGMASSFSNTMRKAENSSVSVKRFITEAIWARRKGHTFMSGTAGSIS
;
A
#
# COMPACT_ATOMS: atom_id res chain seq x y z
N MET A 1 23.71 -7.15 22.60
CA MET A 1 22.72 -6.42 21.79
C MET A 1 23.04 -6.62 20.33
N THR A 2 22.07 -7.01 19.52
CA THR A 2 22.27 -7.11 18.06
C THR A 2 22.13 -5.70 17.48
N VAL A 3 23.21 -5.15 16.94
CA VAL A 3 23.19 -3.82 16.29
C VAL A 3 22.65 -3.96 14.87
N ILE A 4 21.61 -3.18 14.53
CA ILE A 4 21.05 -3.02 13.19
C ILE A 4 21.83 -1.92 12.47
N LYS A 5 22.22 -2.16 11.21
CA LYS A 5 22.90 -1.19 10.36
C LYS A 5 22.02 -0.86 9.16
N ASN A 6 21.72 0.42 8.96
CA ASN A 6 20.94 0.88 7.82
C ASN A 6 21.82 1.12 6.57
N PRO A 7 21.24 1.00 5.35
CA PRO A 7 19.87 0.53 5.08
C PRO A 7 19.72 -0.98 5.30
N ILE A 8 18.62 -1.41 5.93
CA ILE A 8 18.31 -2.85 6.14
C ILE A 8 17.97 -3.57 4.83
N LEU A 9 17.46 -2.84 3.84
CA LEU A 9 17.20 -3.27 2.47
C LEU A 9 17.91 -2.28 1.54
N PRO A 10 19.18 -2.54 1.14
CA PRO A 10 19.90 -1.66 0.22
C PRO A 10 19.35 -1.72 -1.21
N GLY A 11 19.68 -0.72 -2.03
CA GLY A 11 19.26 -0.65 -3.43
C GLY A 11 17.83 -0.15 -3.63
N PHE A 12 17.17 -0.60 -4.70
CA PHE A 12 15.81 -0.21 -5.06
C PHE A 12 14.78 -0.97 -4.22
N ASN A 13 14.51 -0.44 -3.02
CA ASN A 13 13.54 -0.98 -2.07
C ASN A 13 12.72 0.15 -1.40
N PRO A 14 11.88 0.85 -2.18
CA PRO A 14 11.08 1.98 -1.70
C PRO A 14 9.82 1.52 -0.94
N ASP A 15 9.21 2.47 -0.24
CA ASP A 15 7.87 2.36 0.37
C ASP A 15 7.67 1.08 1.22
N PRO A 16 8.51 0.83 2.24
CA PRO A 16 8.45 -0.40 3.02
C PRO A 16 7.18 -0.49 3.87
N SER A 17 6.36 -1.51 3.63
CA SER A 17 5.22 -1.86 4.48
C SER A 17 5.53 -3.10 5.32
N ILE A 18 5.59 -2.93 6.65
CA ILE A 18 6.04 -3.97 7.59
C ILE A 18 4.88 -4.55 8.42
N ILE A 19 4.86 -5.87 8.58
CA ILE A 19 4.02 -6.57 9.56
C ILE A 19 4.83 -7.56 10.39
N TYR A 20 4.26 -7.97 11.52
CA TYR A 20 4.71 -9.14 12.27
C TYR A 20 3.58 -10.18 12.31
N ALA A 21 3.87 -11.38 11.82
CA ALA A 21 2.91 -12.48 11.74
C ALA A 21 3.67 -13.81 11.75
N ASN A 22 3.03 -14.90 12.19
CA ASN A 22 3.62 -16.25 12.13
C ASN A 22 5.07 -16.32 12.69
N HIS A 23 5.34 -15.59 13.77
CA HIS A 23 6.66 -15.49 14.42
C HIS A 23 7.79 -14.91 13.56
N ALA A 24 7.47 -14.14 12.53
CA ALA A 24 8.43 -13.45 11.67
C ALA A 24 7.95 -12.04 11.32
N TYR A 25 8.91 -11.20 10.94
CA TYR A 25 8.68 -9.89 10.35
C TYR A 25 8.69 -10.02 8.83
N TYR A 26 7.77 -9.32 8.19
CA TYR A 26 7.68 -9.25 6.73
C TYR A 26 7.67 -7.81 6.29
N ILE A 27 8.42 -7.50 5.23
CA ILE A 27 8.39 -6.21 4.55
C ILE A 27 8.00 -6.45 3.10
N VAL A 28 7.08 -5.64 2.58
CA VAL A 28 6.90 -5.49 1.13
C VAL A 28 7.39 -4.12 0.67
N THR A 29 7.91 -4.05 -0.56
CA THR A 29 8.35 -2.79 -1.19
C THR A 29 7.72 -2.65 -2.58
N SER A 30 7.54 -1.40 -3.02
CA SER A 30 7.11 -1.08 -4.38
C SER A 30 8.14 -1.53 -5.42
N THR A 31 7.68 -1.78 -6.65
CA THR A 31 8.53 -2.24 -7.77
C THR A 31 8.31 -1.46 -9.05
N PHE A 32 7.36 -0.54 -9.07
CA PHE A 32 7.02 0.28 -10.24
C PHE A 32 6.79 -0.58 -11.49
N GLU A 33 7.50 -0.32 -12.59
CA GLU A 33 7.39 -1.03 -13.86
C GLU A 33 8.04 -2.42 -13.87
N TRP A 34 8.75 -2.81 -12.80
CA TRP A 34 9.45 -4.09 -12.73
C TRP A 34 8.51 -5.25 -12.40
N PHE A 35 8.61 -6.32 -13.19
CA PHE A 35 7.84 -7.56 -13.03
C PHE A 35 8.78 -8.74 -12.75
N PRO A 36 8.45 -9.69 -11.85
CA PRO A 36 7.26 -9.77 -10.99
C PRO A 36 7.09 -8.60 -10.01
N GLY A 37 5.85 -8.25 -9.70
CA GLY A 37 5.53 -7.10 -8.87
C GLY A 37 5.60 -7.39 -7.37
N ILE A 38 6.04 -6.37 -6.61
CA ILE A 38 6.19 -6.34 -5.15
C ILE A 38 7.28 -7.30 -4.66
N CYS A 39 8.30 -6.80 -3.98
CA CYS A 39 9.29 -7.65 -3.32
C CYS A 39 8.81 -8.00 -1.90
N LEU A 40 8.72 -9.28 -1.54
CA LEU A 40 8.43 -9.72 -0.17
C LEU A 40 9.70 -10.20 0.54
N TYR A 41 10.04 -9.52 1.64
CA TYR A 41 11.17 -9.85 2.51
C TYR A 41 10.70 -10.46 3.83
N LYS A 42 11.51 -11.36 4.38
CA LYS A 42 11.30 -11.99 5.70
C LYS A 42 12.51 -11.79 6.60
N SER A 43 12.25 -11.55 7.88
CA SER A 43 13.26 -11.50 8.94
C SER A 43 12.72 -12.08 10.26
N PHE A 44 13.60 -12.61 11.09
CA PHE A 44 13.26 -13.05 12.45
C PHE A 44 13.80 -12.09 13.53
N ASP A 45 14.68 -11.16 13.15
CA ASP A 45 15.45 -10.34 14.09
C ASP A 45 15.51 -8.85 13.71
N LEU A 46 14.74 -8.44 12.69
CA LEU A 46 14.72 -7.09 12.10
C LEU A 46 16.06 -6.63 11.49
N LYS A 47 17.09 -7.47 11.53
CA LYS A 47 18.44 -7.16 11.06
C LYS A 47 18.74 -7.87 9.75
N ASN A 48 18.53 -9.17 9.73
CA ASN A 48 18.84 -10.02 8.59
C ASN A 48 17.55 -10.25 7.82
N TRP A 49 17.50 -9.71 6.60
CA TRP A 49 16.34 -9.79 5.72
C TRP A 49 16.66 -10.65 4.51
N LYS A 50 15.73 -11.52 4.13
CA LYS A 50 15.82 -12.35 2.93
C LYS A 50 14.64 -12.04 2.03
N LEU A 51 14.89 -11.78 0.75
CA LEU A 51 13.85 -11.77 -0.28
C LEU A 51 13.34 -13.20 -0.45
N ILE A 52 12.04 -13.41 -0.26
CA ILE A 52 11.43 -14.75 -0.25
C ILE A 52 10.48 -15.00 -1.42
N SER A 53 9.79 -13.99 -1.92
CA SER A 53 8.88 -14.14 -3.07
C SER A 53 8.48 -12.79 -3.68
N TYR A 54 7.67 -12.87 -4.74
CA TYR A 54 7.01 -11.74 -5.38
C TYR A 54 5.50 -12.03 -5.47
N PRO A 55 4.65 -11.36 -4.66
CA PRO A 55 3.21 -11.64 -4.62
C PRO A 55 2.46 -11.51 -5.95
N LEU A 56 2.90 -10.60 -6.83
CA LEU A 56 2.26 -10.35 -8.12
C LEU A 56 3.07 -10.96 -9.25
N SER A 57 2.96 -12.28 -9.42
CA SER A 57 3.75 -13.06 -10.36
C SER A 57 2.98 -13.52 -11.61
N ARG A 58 1.68 -13.20 -11.69
CA ARG A 58 0.80 -13.55 -12.82
C ARG A 58 0.30 -12.31 -13.55
N VAL A 59 0.23 -12.39 -14.88
CA VAL A 59 -0.34 -11.31 -15.73
C VAL A 59 -1.80 -11.01 -15.36
N SER A 60 -2.56 -12.00 -14.91
CA SER A 60 -3.95 -11.80 -14.43
C SER A 60 -4.03 -10.93 -13.17
N GLN A 61 -2.94 -10.88 -12.38
CA GLN A 61 -2.83 -9.99 -11.23
C GLN A 61 -2.30 -8.61 -11.63
N LEU A 62 -1.36 -8.56 -12.58
CA LEU A 62 -0.64 -7.35 -12.92
C LEU A 62 -0.21 -7.36 -14.40
N ASP A 63 -0.95 -6.62 -15.24
CA ASP A 63 -0.57 -6.37 -16.64
C ASP A 63 -0.05 -4.93 -16.79
N MET A 64 1.27 -4.81 -16.88
CA MET A 64 1.97 -3.53 -17.02
C MET A 64 2.48 -3.28 -18.45
N LYS A 65 2.02 -4.06 -19.43
CA LYS A 65 2.45 -3.83 -20.82
C LYS A 65 2.02 -2.43 -21.27
N GLY A 66 3.00 -1.61 -21.61
CA GLY A 66 2.77 -0.22 -22.05
C GLY A 66 2.62 0.80 -20.91
N ASN A 67 2.85 0.40 -19.65
CA ASN A 67 2.97 1.36 -18.56
C ASN A 67 4.17 2.32 -18.82
N PRO A 68 4.09 3.58 -18.35
CA PRO A 68 5.21 4.51 -18.45
C PRO A 68 6.35 4.10 -17.52
N ASP A 69 7.55 4.62 -17.78
CA ASP A 69 8.67 4.55 -16.84
C ASP A 69 8.25 5.13 -15.49
N SER A 70 8.65 4.48 -14.40
CA SER A 70 8.18 4.77 -13.03
C SER A 70 6.67 4.68 -12.83
N GLY A 71 5.90 4.09 -13.76
CA GLY A 71 4.50 3.72 -13.56
C GLY A 71 4.35 2.41 -12.80
N GLY A 72 3.21 1.72 -12.94
CA GLY A 72 3.02 0.40 -12.35
C GLY A 72 2.88 0.43 -10.83
N ILE A 73 3.62 -0.44 -10.14
CA ILE A 73 3.44 -0.73 -8.71
C ILE A 73 3.99 0.37 -7.80
N TYR A 74 3.08 1.18 -7.26
CA TYR A 74 3.35 2.18 -6.22
C TYR A 74 3.24 1.58 -4.81
N ALA A 75 3.42 2.42 -3.77
CA ALA A 75 3.49 2.04 -2.37
C ALA A 75 2.43 0.99 -1.96
N PRO A 76 2.85 -0.26 -1.68
CA PRO A 76 1.93 -1.29 -1.26
C PRO A 76 1.63 -1.19 0.24
N CYS A 77 0.49 -1.73 0.65
CA CYS A 77 0.15 -1.95 2.05
C CYS A 77 -0.05 -3.45 2.32
N LEU A 78 0.83 -4.02 3.15
CA LEU A 78 0.68 -5.37 3.66
C LEU A 78 0.03 -5.33 5.05
N SER A 79 -1.03 -6.09 5.23
CA SER A 79 -1.72 -6.21 6.51
C SER A 79 -2.18 -7.65 6.77
N VAL A 80 -2.48 -7.95 8.02
CA VAL A 80 -2.97 -9.27 8.45
C VAL A 80 -4.12 -9.10 9.42
N ASP A 81 -5.16 -9.90 9.25
CA ASP A 81 -6.29 -9.98 10.19
C ASP A 81 -6.82 -11.42 10.24
N LYS A 82 -6.90 -11.97 11.46
CA LYS A 82 -7.40 -13.34 11.72
C LYS A 82 -6.77 -14.42 10.84
N GLY A 83 -5.46 -14.36 10.62
CA GLY A 83 -4.69 -15.34 9.84
C GLY A 83 -4.79 -15.16 8.32
N GLN A 84 -5.54 -14.17 7.84
CA GLN A 84 -5.60 -13.81 6.43
C GLN A 84 -4.67 -12.63 6.15
N PHE A 85 -3.80 -12.76 5.16
CA PHE A 85 -2.96 -11.68 4.66
C PHE A 85 -3.69 -10.93 3.55
N TYR A 86 -3.52 -9.61 3.55
CA TYR A 86 -4.08 -8.68 2.60
C TYR A 86 -2.94 -7.82 2.06
N LEU A 87 -2.88 -7.70 0.74
CA LEU A 87 -1.92 -6.84 0.06
C LEU A 87 -2.70 -5.90 -0.84
N VAL A 88 -2.67 -4.62 -0.49
CA VAL A 88 -3.25 -3.56 -1.30
C VAL A 88 -2.14 -2.90 -2.08
N TYR A 89 -2.38 -2.64 -3.35
CA TYR A 89 -1.39 -2.04 -4.25
C TYR A 89 -2.07 -1.17 -5.29
N THR A 90 -1.26 -0.39 -6.00
CA THR A 90 -1.70 0.49 -7.06
C THR A 90 -0.97 0.16 -8.35
N ASP A 91 -1.69 0.15 -9.46
CA ASP A 91 -1.11 0.15 -10.81
C ASP A 91 -1.34 1.52 -11.46
N VAL A 92 -0.26 2.30 -11.58
CA VAL A 92 -0.29 3.64 -12.16
C VAL A 92 -0.05 3.57 -13.66
N LYS A 93 -1.07 3.98 -14.42
CA LYS A 93 -1.10 3.94 -15.88
C LYS A 93 -0.63 5.24 -16.54
N ASN A 94 -0.70 6.36 -15.84
CA ASN A 94 -0.33 7.66 -16.37
C ASN A 94 0.24 8.56 -15.28
N LEU A 95 1.38 9.18 -15.58
CA LEU A 95 2.10 10.14 -14.74
C LEU A 95 2.22 11.52 -15.40
N THR A 96 1.71 11.66 -16.62
CA THR A 96 1.91 12.83 -17.46
C THR A 96 0.69 13.75 -17.44
N GLY A 97 0.96 15.06 -17.50
CA GLY A 97 -0.09 16.06 -17.47
C GLY A 97 -0.72 16.20 -16.09
N ARG A 98 -1.99 16.60 -16.06
CA ARG A 98 -2.70 16.92 -14.81
C ARG A 98 -3.36 15.70 -14.17
N PHE A 99 -3.63 14.66 -14.95
CA PHE A 99 -4.34 13.46 -14.50
C PHE A 99 -3.32 12.37 -14.18
N TRP A 100 -3.43 11.81 -12.98
CA TRP A 100 -2.70 10.60 -12.60
C TRP A 100 -3.71 9.47 -12.52
N ASP A 101 -3.60 8.54 -13.46
CA ASP A 101 -4.51 7.41 -13.57
C ASP A 101 -3.95 6.25 -12.75
N ALA A 102 -4.45 6.12 -11.52
CA ALA A 102 -3.98 5.15 -10.53
C ALA A 102 -5.12 4.22 -10.14
N ASN A 103 -4.96 2.91 -10.38
CA ASN A 103 -5.97 1.91 -10.04
C ASN A 103 -5.54 1.10 -8.82
N ASN A 104 -6.36 1.09 -7.77
CA ASN A 104 -6.09 0.38 -6.54
C ASN A 104 -6.77 -1.00 -6.52
N PHE A 105 -6.01 -2.00 -6.10
CA PHE A 105 -6.45 -3.40 -6.03
C PHE A 105 -6.07 -4.02 -4.70
N ILE A 106 -6.74 -5.13 -4.37
CA ILE A 106 -6.38 -5.98 -3.24
C ILE A 106 -6.26 -7.43 -3.69
N VAL A 107 -5.22 -8.10 -3.21
CA VAL A 107 -5.06 -9.56 -3.27
C VAL A 107 -4.90 -10.11 -1.86
N THR A 108 -5.26 -11.38 -1.67
CA THR A 108 -5.23 -12.02 -0.37
C THR A 108 -4.59 -13.41 -0.43
N THR A 109 -4.03 -13.86 0.69
CA THR A 109 -3.57 -15.25 0.88
C THR A 109 -3.62 -15.67 2.35
N SER A 110 -3.90 -16.94 2.62
CA SER A 110 -3.76 -17.53 3.97
C SER A 110 -2.34 -18.00 4.27
N ASP A 111 -1.47 -18.08 3.24
CA ASP A 111 -0.06 -18.40 3.37
C ASP A 111 0.77 -17.31 2.68
N ILE A 112 1.43 -16.46 3.46
CA ILE A 112 2.18 -15.30 2.95
C ILE A 112 3.32 -15.70 1.99
N GLU A 113 3.82 -16.93 2.09
CA GLU A 113 4.87 -17.46 1.21
C GLU A 113 4.29 -18.25 0.02
N GLY A 114 2.96 -18.43 -0.01
CA GLY A 114 2.24 -19.17 -1.04
C GLY A 114 1.66 -18.28 -2.14
N GLU A 115 0.65 -18.81 -2.82
CA GLU A 115 -0.03 -18.13 -3.91
C GLU A 115 -0.98 -17.02 -3.41
N TRP A 116 -1.02 -15.92 -4.14
CA TRP A 116 -1.96 -14.82 -3.91
C TRP A 116 -3.17 -14.92 -4.84
N SER A 117 -4.33 -14.47 -4.36
CA SER A 117 -5.59 -14.47 -5.10
C SER A 117 -5.52 -13.65 -6.40
N GLU A 118 -6.56 -13.76 -7.21
CA GLU A 118 -6.86 -12.77 -8.25
C GLU A 118 -7.19 -11.41 -7.61
N PRO A 119 -6.91 -10.29 -8.29
CA PRO A 119 -7.09 -8.96 -7.74
C PRO A 119 -8.56 -8.57 -7.69
N THR A 120 -8.99 -8.02 -6.56
CA THR A 120 -10.27 -7.32 -6.46
C THR A 120 -10.02 -5.82 -6.62
N TYR A 121 -10.67 -5.20 -7.60
CA TYR A 121 -10.62 -3.76 -7.80
C TYR A 121 -11.28 -3.00 -6.62
N LEU A 122 -10.64 -1.91 -6.17
CA LEU A 122 -11.13 -1.09 -5.08
C LEU A 122 -11.66 0.27 -5.57
N ASN A 123 -10.78 1.10 -6.11
CA ASN A 123 -11.10 2.44 -6.62
C ASN A 123 -9.92 3.00 -7.45
N SER A 124 -10.11 4.18 -8.04
CA SER A 124 -9.07 4.92 -8.74
C SER A 124 -8.99 6.38 -8.29
N ARG A 125 -9.11 6.64 -6.98
CA ARG A 125 -9.11 8.02 -6.46
C ARG A 125 -7.72 8.65 -6.34
N GLY A 126 -6.69 7.82 -6.29
CA GLY A 126 -5.31 8.23 -6.11
C GLY A 126 -4.46 7.04 -5.67
N ILE A 127 -3.27 7.34 -5.17
CA ILE A 127 -2.22 6.38 -4.83
C ILE A 127 -2.18 6.09 -3.31
N ASP A 128 -1.23 5.25 -2.92
CA ASP A 128 -0.86 4.89 -1.56
C ASP A 128 -2.03 4.34 -0.72
N PRO A 129 -2.76 3.32 -1.23
CA PRO A 129 -3.88 2.73 -0.54
C PRO A 129 -3.40 1.87 0.64
N SER A 130 -4.07 2.03 1.77
CA SER A 130 -3.73 1.36 3.03
C SER A 130 -4.96 0.81 3.72
N LEU A 131 -4.87 -0.46 4.14
CA LEU A 131 -5.97 -1.20 4.75
C LEU A 131 -5.83 -1.26 6.27
N PHE A 132 -6.81 -0.71 6.98
CA PHE A 132 -6.90 -0.76 8.42
C PHE A 132 -7.99 -1.73 8.88
N HIS A 133 -7.64 -2.60 9.83
CA HIS A 133 -8.55 -3.58 10.40
C HIS A 133 -9.06 -3.10 11.77
N LYS A 134 -10.37 -2.87 11.89
CA LYS A 134 -11.01 -2.52 13.17
C LYS A 134 -11.31 -3.78 13.98
N SER A 135 -11.33 -3.61 15.31
CA SER A 135 -11.65 -4.69 16.25
C SER A 135 -13.09 -5.19 16.15
N ASP A 136 -14.01 -4.38 15.62
CA ASP A 136 -15.40 -4.77 15.34
C ASP A 136 -15.55 -5.61 14.05
N GLY A 137 -14.44 -5.90 13.37
CA GLY A 137 -14.39 -6.65 12.12
C GLY A 137 -14.54 -5.77 10.87
N THR A 138 -14.83 -4.48 11.00
CA THR A 138 -14.88 -3.56 9.85
C THR A 138 -13.49 -3.29 9.30
N LYS A 139 -13.37 -3.07 7.98
CA LYS A 139 -12.10 -2.72 7.34
C LYS A 139 -12.20 -1.32 6.71
N TRP A 140 -11.16 -0.52 6.85
CA TRP A 140 -11.13 0.85 6.33
C TRP A 140 -9.99 0.96 5.32
N LEU A 141 -10.27 1.58 4.19
CA LEU A 141 -9.26 1.84 3.18
C LEU A 141 -9.01 3.34 3.15
N VAL A 142 -7.77 3.71 3.38
CA VAL A 142 -7.33 5.10 3.31
C VAL A 142 -6.38 5.21 2.15
N SER A 143 -6.56 6.24 1.34
CA SER A 143 -5.71 6.50 0.21
C SER A 143 -5.60 7.99 0.02
N MET A 144 -4.68 8.36 -0.84
CA MET A 144 -4.60 9.73 -1.33
C MET A 144 -5.73 9.96 -2.34
N GLU A 145 -6.30 11.16 -2.33
CA GLU A 145 -7.17 11.65 -3.40
C GLU A 145 -6.38 12.61 -4.27
N MET A 146 -6.26 12.29 -5.56
CA MET A 146 -5.63 13.19 -6.51
C MET A 146 -6.66 14.19 -7.03
N SER A 147 -6.43 15.49 -6.79
CA SER A 147 -7.30 16.56 -7.29
C SER A 147 -6.79 17.12 -8.61
N TYR A 148 -7.65 17.11 -9.63
CA TYR A 148 -7.36 17.59 -11.00
C TYR A 148 -8.01 18.96 -11.33
N ARG A 149 -8.60 19.64 -10.34
CA ARG A 149 -9.30 20.91 -10.55
C ARG A 149 -8.33 22.07 -10.80
N ASP A 150 -8.76 23.08 -11.56
CA ASP A 150 -8.01 24.32 -11.74
C ASP A 150 -7.71 25.00 -10.39
N GLY A 151 -6.45 25.41 -10.19
CA GLY A 151 -5.94 25.93 -8.90
C GLY A 151 -5.49 24.85 -7.91
N GLY A 152 -5.74 23.56 -8.19
CA GLY A 152 -5.03 22.46 -7.54
C GLY A 152 -3.56 22.48 -7.96
N LYS A 153 -2.63 22.34 -7.01
CA LYS A 153 -1.21 22.27 -7.37
C LYS A 153 -0.98 20.94 -8.12
N PRO A 154 -0.37 20.95 -9.32
CA PRO A 154 0.06 19.73 -9.99
C PRO A 154 0.90 18.88 -9.03
N GLY A 155 0.60 17.58 -8.92
CA GLY A 155 1.30 16.67 -8.00
C GLY A 155 0.98 16.83 -6.50
N PHE A 156 -0.09 17.56 -6.13
CA PHE A 156 -0.56 17.62 -4.73
C PHE A 156 -1.81 16.77 -4.49
N PRO A 157 -1.66 15.58 -3.89
CA PRO A 157 -2.77 14.83 -3.35
C PRO A 157 -3.37 15.48 -2.08
N ILE A 158 -4.67 15.26 -1.85
CA ILE A 158 -5.38 15.52 -0.60
C ILE A 158 -5.70 14.16 0.04
N GLY A 159 -5.26 13.88 1.26
CA GLY A 159 -5.55 12.58 1.91
C GLY A 159 -7.04 12.38 2.21
N MET A 160 -7.60 11.21 1.85
CA MET A 160 -9.00 10.85 2.12
C MET A 160 -9.13 9.47 2.78
N ALA A 161 -10.00 9.35 3.79
CA ALA A 161 -10.33 8.07 4.41
C ALA A 161 -11.68 7.56 3.91
N SER A 162 -11.75 6.28 3.54
CA SER A 162 -13.00 5.61 3.16
C SER A 162 -13.21 4.32 3.95
N SER A 163 -14.46 3.93 4.21
CA SER A 163 -14.80 2.70 4.92
C SER A 163 -15.35 1.64 3.98
N PHE A 164 -15.03 0.37 4.24
CA PHE A 164 -15.52 -0.79 3.49
C PHE A 164 -16.11 -1.82 4.48
N SER A 165 -17.35 -2.28 4.23
CA SER A 165 -17.98 -3.29 5.10
C SER A 165 -17.68 -4.71 4.60
N ASN A 166 -17.97 -5.73 5.42
CA ASN A 166 -17.67 -7.16 5.19
C ASN A 166 -18.28 -7.78 3.92
N THR A 167 -19.04 -7.01 3.15
CA THR A 167 -19.38 -7.31 1.76
C THR A 167 -18.66 -6.25 0.96
N MET A 168 -17.70 -6.62 0.10
CA MET A 168 -16.83 -5.74 -0.70
C MET A 168 -17.63 -4.75 -1.58
N ARG A 169 -18.29 -3.78 -0.96
CA ARG A 169 -19.07 -2.69 -1.54
C ARG A 169 -18.77 -1.44 -0.71
N LYS A 170 -18.50 -0.36 -1.43
CA LYS A 170 -18.23 1.00 -0.97
C LYS A 170 -19.25 1.44 0.10
N ALA A 171 -18.80 1.98 1.23
CA ALA A 171 -19.70 2.71 2.11
C ALA A 171 -20.14 4.03 1.45
N GLU A 172 -21.43 4.35 1.52
CA GLU A 172 -22.04 5.50 0.83
C GLU A 172 -21.59 6.87 1.36
N ASN A 173 -20.94 6.93 2.53
CA ASN A 173 -20.48 8.16 3.15
C ASN A 173 -18.95 8.15 3.37
N SER A 174 -18.23 8.89 2.53
CA SER A 174 -16.83 9.26 2.75
C SER A 174 -16.77 10.54 3.59
N SER A 175 -16.05 10.50 4.72
CA SER A 175 -15.78 11.69 5.52
C SER A 175 -14.34 12.17 5.30
N VAL A 176 -14.18 13.46 5.04
CA VAL A 176 -12.88 14.13 4.95
C VAL A 176 -12.58 14.76 6.29
N SER A 177 -11.54 14.32 6.99
CA SER A 177 -11.13 14.98 8.24
C SER A 177 -9.63 14.86 8.51
N VAL A 178 -8.76 15.43 7.67
CA VAL A 178 -7.41 15.78 8.12
C VAL A 178 -6.85 17.00 7.38
N LYS A 179 -6.22 17.92 8.13
CA LYS A 179 -5.36 18.97 7.56
C LYS A 179 -3.94 18.42 7.38
N ARG A 180 -3.59 18.15 6.12
CA ARG A 180 -2.22 18.04 5.58
C ARG A 180 -1.45 16.74 5.92
N PHE A 181 -1.61 15.72 5.08
CA PHE A 181 -0.66 14.61 4.90
C PHE A 181 -0.33 14.50 3.41
N ILE A 182 0.91 14.17 3.04
CA ILE A 182 1.41 14.36 1.67
C ILE A 182 1.69 13.05 0.94
N THR A 183 1.90 11.88 1.56
CA THR A 183 2.24 10.72 0.70
C THR A 183 1.96 9.30 1.19
N GLU A 184 1.56 9.02 2.43
CA GLU A 184 1.32 7.62 2.88
C GLU A 184 0.35 7.61 4.07
N ALA A 185 -0.32 6.49 4.35
CA ALA A 185 -1.14 6.34 5.55
C ALA A 185 -0.88 4.98 6.22
N ILE A 186 0.00 4.91 7.21
CA ILE A 186 0.13 3.72 8.07
C ILE A 186 -0.77 3.90 9.28
N TRP A 187 -1.64 2.92 9.53
CA TRP A 187 -2.52 2.91 10.69
C TRP A 187 -1.99 1.97 11.77
N ALA A 188 -1.95 2.46 13.01
CA ALA A 188 -1.63 1.65 14.18
C ALA A 188 -2.64 1.91 15.30
N ARG A 189 -2.94 0.90 16.13
CA ARG A 189 -3.73 1.07 17.35
C ARG A 189 -2.87 0.76 18.56
N ARG A 190 -2.87 1.64 19.56
CA ARG A 190 -2.17 1.41 20.83
C ARG A 190 -2.97 2.03 21.97
N LYS A 191 -3.26 1.26 23.03
CA LYS A 191 -3.93 1.71 24.26
C LYS A 191 -5.19 2.55 24.00
N GLY A 192 -6.14 2.01 23.21
CA GLY A 192 -7.41 2.67 22.91
C GLY A 192 -7.36 3.81 21.88
N HIS A 193 -6.17 4.23 21.45
CA HIS A 193 -6.00 5.30 20.46
C HIS A 193 -5.66 4.73 19.09
N THR A 194 -6.19 5.38 18.05
CA THR A 194 -5.86 5.13 16.66
C THR A 194 -4.86 6.17 16.18
N PHE A 195 -3.73 5.72 15.67
CA PHE A 195 -2.66 6.54 15.10
C PHE A 195 -2.69 6.40 13.59
N MET A 196 -2.63 7.52 12.89
CA MET A 196 -2.39 7.59 11.47
C MET A 196 -1.02 8.26 11.29
N SER A 197 -0.10 7.56 10.64
CA SER A 197 1.17 8.11 10.20
C SER A 197 1.06 8.40 8.72
N GLY A 198 1.58 9.53 8.27
CA GLY A 198 1.73 9.79 6.85
C GLY A 198 3.01 10.54 6.54
N THR A 199 3.48 10.38 5.32
CA THR A 199 4.66 11.06 4.82
C THR A 199 4.31 12.50 4.41
N ALA A 200 5.23 13.42 4.65
CA ALA A 200 5.08 14.85 4.40
C ALA A 200 6.31 15.37 3.65
N GLY A 201 6.17 15.77 2.39
CA GLY A 201 7.23 16.47 1.64
C GLY A 201 7.09 17.99 1.73
N SER A 202 8.13 18.70 2.17
CA SER A 202 8.25 20.15 1.95
C SER A 202 8.95 20.40 0.62
N ILE A 203 8.26 20.99 -0.34
CA ILE A 203 8.91 21.55 -1.54
C ILE A 203 9.36 22.96 -1.14
N SER A 204 10.68 23.17 -1.04
CA SER A 204 11.30 24.50 -0.94
C SER A 204 11.29 25.20 -2.29
#